data_AF-A0A4S2M5I0-F1
#
_entry.id   AF-A0A4S2M5I0-F1
#
_cell.length_a   1.000
_cell.length_b   1.000
_cell.length_c   1.000
_cell.angle_alpha   90.00
_cell.angle_beta   90.00
_cell.angle_gamma   90.00
#
_symmetry.space_group_name_H-M   'P 1'
#
loop_
_entity.id
_entity.type
_entity.pdbx_description
1 polymer ?
#
loop_
_entity_poly.entity_id
_entity_poly.type
_entity_poly.pdbx_seq_one_letter_code
_entity_poly.pdbx_strand_id
1 'polypeptide(L)'
;MLPEIVLFCSLFYLPASPQAVVSDFSSFRCPNPAELQNYSRLLATELPRFLVLSTAELAGLQILDVSTQEAGSNAFRIRIRLPNNRCYLVTVVTTGGRLVITAVTPIVCPLRAAC
;
A
#
# COMPACT_ATOMS: atom_id res chain seq x y z
N MET A 1 -51.99 5.84 32.28
CA MET A 1 -52.24 6.67 31.07
C MET A 1 -50.86 7.14 30.61
N LEU A 2 -50.40 6.63 29.46
CA LEU A 2 -49.29 7.14 28.62
C LEU A 2 -49.58 8.61 28.19
N PRO A 3 -48.68 9.36 27.50
CA PRO A 3 -47.32 9.05 27.02
C PRO A 3 -46.28 10.22 27.08
N GLU A 4 -45.03 9.90 26.66
CA GLU A 4 -44.16 10.69 25.74
C GLU A 4 -43.78 12.14 26.05
N ILE A 5 -42.50 12.38 26.39
CA ILE A 5 -41.66 13.34 25.62
C ILE A 5 -40.25 12.75 25.48
N VAL A 6 -40.10 11.87 24.48
CA VAL A 6 -38.79 11.55 23.87
C VAL A 6 -38.47 12.71 22.94
N LEU A 7 -37.65 13.65 23.40
CA LEU A 7 -37.23 14.80 22.59
C LEU A 7 -36.07 14.38 21.67
N PHE A 8 -36.48 13.86 20.51
CA PHE A 8 -35.91 14.09 19.18
C PHE A 8 -34.37 14.07 19.05
N CYS A 9 -33.84 12.86 18.95
CA CYS A 9 -32.59 12.54 18.24
C CYS A 9 -32.73 12.73 16.72
N SER A 10 -33.01 13.94 16.24
CA SER A 10 -33.22 14.16 14.79
C SER A 10 -32.84 15.57 14.39
N LEU A 11 -31.57 15.78 14.09
CA LEU A 11 -30.92 16.90 13.37
C LEU A 11 -29.44 16.75 13.77
N PHE A 12 -28.64 15.90 13.13
CA PHE A 12 -27.95 16.19 11.87
C PHE A 12 -27.63 14.88 11.15
N TYR A 13 -28.59 14.34 10.39
CA TYR A 13 -28.26 13.49 9.25
C TYR A 13 -27.80 14.41 8.12
N LEU A 14 -26.58 14.93 8.23
CA LEU A 14 -25.85 15.36 7.05
C LEU A 14 -25.49 14.06 6.31
N PRO A 15 -25.88 13.87 5.04
CA PRO A 15 -25.24 12.84 4.24
C PRO A 15 -23.76 13.19 4.22
N ALA A 16 -22.92 12.35 4.85
CA ALA A 16 -21.49 12.44 4.71
C ALA A 16 -21.22 12.39 3.20
N SER A 17 -20.86 13.54 2.63
CA SER A 17 -20.43 13.66 1.26
C SER A 17 -19.43 12.52 1.03
N PRO A 18 -19.52 11.76 -0.08
CA PRO A 18 -18.40 10.91 -0.45
C PRO A 18 -17.25 11.85 -0.70
N GLN A 19 -16.40 12.05 0.32
CA GLN A 19 -15.06 12.55 0.11
C GLN A 19 -14.44 11.49 -0.78
N ALA A 20 -14.50 11.73 -2.09
CA ALA A 20 -13.65 11.04 -3.02
C ALA A 20 -12.24 11.27 -2.48
N VAL A 21 -11.69 10.24 -1.82
CA VAL A 21 -10.29 10.23 -1.44
C VAL A 21 -9.57 10.29 -2.76
N VAL A 22 -9.23 11.50 -3.20
CA VAL A 22 -8.28 11.71 -4.27
C VAL A 22 -7.02 11.06 -3.74
N SER A 23 -6.77 9.83 -4.16
CA SER A 23 -5.55 9.16 -3.77
C SER A 23 -4.45 9.95 -4.46
N ASP A 24 -3.53 10.53 -3.69
CA ASP A 24 -2.36 11.22 -4.26
C ASP A 24 -1.47 10.27 -5.09
N PHE A 25 -1.83 8.99 -5.16
CA PHE A 25 -1.16 7.92 -5.85
C PHE A 25 -1.86 7.60 -7.16
N SER A 26 -1.07 7.47 -8.22
CA SER A 26 -1.53 7.03 -9.53
C SER A 26 -2.06 5.59 -9.49
N SER A 27 -2.76 5.19 -10.55
CA SER A 27 -3.19 3.80 -10.71
C SER A 27 -2.00 2.84 -10.71
N PHE A 28 -2.19 1.64 -10.15
CA PHE A 28 -1.15 0.61 -10.18
C PHE A 28 -0.85 0.19 -11.62
N ARG A 29 0.43 0.10 -11.94
CA ARG A 29 0.96 -0.31 -13.24
C ARG A 29 2.09 -1.32 -13.09
N CYS A 30 2.45 -1.94 -14.20
CA CYS A 30 3.67 -2.73 -14.24
C CYS A 30 4.90 -1.87 -13.95
N PRO A 31 5.82 -2.36 -13.09
CA PRO A 31 7.13 -1.73 -12.93
C PRO A 31 7.91 -1.89 -14.23
N ASN A 32 8.67 -0.86 -14.60
CA ASN A 32 9.62 -0.98 -15.70
C ASN A 32 10.87 -1.78 -15.25
N PRO A 33 11.76 -2.21 -16.17
CA PRO A 33 12.91 -3.03 -15.81
C PRO A 33 13.87 -2.38 -14.79
N ALA A 34 14.06 -1.06 -14.87
CA ALA A 34 14.94 -0.33 -13.94
C ALA A 34 14.33 -0.24 -12.53
N GLU A 35 13.03 0.01 -12.43
CA GLU A 35 12.26 -0.03 -11.18
C GLU A 35 12.31 -1.41 -10.56
N LEU A 36 12.08 -2.46 -11.36
CA LEU A 36 12.10 -3.84 -10.88
C LEU A 36 13.47 -4.18 -10.28
N GLN A 37 14.56 -3.81 -10.95
CA GLN A 37 15.92 -4.02 -10.42
C GLN A 37 16.16 -3.25 -9.11
N ASN A 38 15.80 -1.97 -9.05
CA ASN A 38 16.02 -1.12 -7.88
C ASN A 38 15.19 -1.57 -6.67
N TYR A 39 13.90 -1.83 -6.88
CA TYR A 39 12.99 -2.29 -5.83
C TYR A 39 13.34 -3.69 -5.35
N SER A 40 13.76 -4.60 -6.24
CA SER A 40 14.21 -5.94 -5.81
C SER A 40 15.41 -5.84 -4.87
N ARG A 41 16.38 -4.96 -5.17
CA ARG A 41 17.54 -4.73 -4.30
C ARG A 41 17.14 -4.12 -2.96
N LEU A 42 16.25 -3.13 -2.98
CA LEU A 42 15.72 -2.50 -1.76
C LEU A 42 15.02 -3.53 -0.88
N LEU A 43 14.08 -4.28 -1.44
CA LEU A 43 13.27 -5.27 -0.72
C LEU A 43 14.14 -6.38 -0.13
N ALA A 44 15.12 -6.89 -0.87
CA ALA A 44 16.05 -7.91 -0.36
C ALA A 44 16.88 -7.40 0.84
N THR A 45 17.16 -6.09 0.90
CA THR A 45 18.02 -5.49 1.92
C THR A 45 17.23 -5.04 3.16
N GLU A 46 16.08 -4.39 2.96
CA GLU A 46 15.34 -3.74 4.05
C GLU A 46 14.11 -4.51 4.53
N LEU A 47 13.37 -5.17 3.63
CA LEU A 47 12.14 -5.88 3.98
C LEU A 47 12.29 -6.91 5.11
N PRO A 48 13.37 -7.73 5.21
CA PRO A 48 13.49 -8.69 6.30
C PRO A 48 13.48 -8.03 7.69
N ARG A 49 13.90 -6.76 7.81
CA ARG A 49 13.87 -6.01 9.09
C ARG A 49 12.44 -5.64 9.51
N PHE A 50 11.54 -5.45 8.55
CA PHE A 50 10.14 -5.09 8.82
C PHE A 50 9.27 -6.31 9.12
N LEU A 51 9.56 -7.43 8.48
CA LEU A 51 8.72 -8.63 8.55
C LEU A 51 9.34 -9.78 9.36
N VAL A 52 10.55 -9.58 9.92
CA VAL A 52 11.31 -10.61 10.65
C VAL A 52 11.45 -11.89 9.82
N LEU A 53 11.78 -11.71 8.54
CA LEU A 53 11.93 -12.81 7.57
C LEU A 53 13.38 -13.25 7.46
N SER A 54 13.58 -14.55 7.27
CA SER A 54 14.85 -15.11 6.82
C SER A 54 15.08 -14.82 5.33
N THR A 55 16.33 -14.94 4.87
CA THR A 55 16.68 -14.81 3.45
C THR A 55 16.02 -15.87 2.58
N ALA A 56 15.78 -17.07 3.11
CA ALA A 56 15.08 -18.15 2.43
C ALA A 56 13.59 -17.81 2.18
N GLU A 57 12.94 -17.10 3.10
CA GLU A 57 11.54 -16.68 2.94
C GLU A 57 11.37 -15.53 1.94
N LEU A 58 12.44 -14.82 1.61
CA LEU A 58 12.48 -13.82 0.56
C LEU A 58 12.85 -14.40 -0.81
N ALA A 59 13.41 -15.61 -0.86
CA ALA A 59 13.80 -16.25 -2.10
C ALA A 59 12.55 -16.57 -2.93
N GLY A 60 12.36 -15.85 -4.03
CA GLY A 60 11.16 -15.95 -4.86
C GLY A 60 10.07 -14.90 -4.54
N LEU A 61 10.40 -13.83 -3.82
CA LEU A 61 9.56 -12.64 -3.74
C LEU A 61 9.23 -12.13 -5.15
N GLN A 62 7.96 -11.82 -5.37
CA GLN A 62 7.47 -11.25 -6.62
C GLN A 62 7.02 -9.81 -6.39
N ILE A 63 7.48 -8.89 -7.24
CA ILE A 63 6.93 -7.55 -7.36
C ILE A 63 5.77 -7.62 -8.35
N LEU A 64 4.57 -7.31 -7.87
CA LEU A 64 3.35 -7.42 -8.66
C LEU A 64 3.12 -6.17 -9.50
N ASP A 65 3.10 -5.02 -8.85
CA ASP A 65 2.86 -3.73 -9.49
C ASP A 65 3.28 -2.57 -8.58
N VAL A 66 3.34 -1.38 -9.18
CA VAL A 66 3.77 -0.14 -8.55
C VAL A 66 2.79 0.98 -8.82
N SER A 67 2.63 1.85 -7.84
CA SER A 67 1.89 3.11 -7.91
C SER A 67 2.79 4.24 -7.39
N THR A 68 2.70 5.42 -7.99
CA THR A 68 3.58 6.57 -7.71
C THR A 68 2.75 7.76 -7.26
N GLN A 69 3.25 8.54 -6.31
CA GLN A 69 2.57 9.76 -5.89
C GLN A 69 2.67 10.86 -6.96
N GLU A 70 1.53 11.34 -7.47
CA GLU A 70 1.44 12.27 -8.62
C GLU A 70 1.97 13.67 -8.31
N ALA A 71 1.89 14.12 -7.05
CA ALA A 71 2.25 15.48 -6.63
C ALA A 71 3.72 15.67 -6.20
N GLY A 72 4.61 14.70 -6.46
CA GLY A 72 6.02 14.87 -6.07
C GLY A 72 6.98 13.72 -6.30
N SER A 73 6.57 12.60 -6.93
CA SER A 73 7.40 11.45 -7.33
C SER A 73 8.32 10.83 -6.26
N ASN A 74 8.21 11.28 -5.02
CA ASN A 74 9.11 10.89 -3.93
C ASN A 74 8.53 9.76 -3.09
N ALA A 75 7.31 9.29 -3.38
CA ALA A 75 6.70 8.17 -2.72
C ALA A 75 6.14 7.16 -3.72
N PHE A 76 6.36 5.88 -3.42
CA PHE A 76 5.97 4.73 -4.22
C PHE A 76 5.25 3.73 -3.33
N ARG A 77 4.26 3.06 -3.92
CA ARG A 77 3.53 1.96 -3.32
C ARG A 77 3.76 0.73 -4.19
N ILE A 78 4.33 -0.31 -3.60
CA ILE A 78 4.73 -1.52 -4.31
C ILE A 78 3.93 -2.68 -3.73
N ARG A 79 3.14 -3.37 -4.54
CA ARG A 79 2.52 -4.63 -4.10
C ARG A 79 3.49 -5.76 -4.37
N ILE A 80 3.69 -6.57 -3.34
CA ILE A 80 4.57 -7.74 -3.40
C ILE A 80 3.82 -8.99 -2.97
N ARG A 81 4.29 -10.13 -3.45
CA ARG A 81 3.87 -11.47 -3.04
C ARG A 81 5.08 -12.26 -2.59
N LEU A 82 5.01 -12.78 -1.37
CA LEU A 82 6.01 -13.71 -0.85
C LEU A 82 5.74 -15.14 -1.34
N PRO A 83 6.74 -16.03 -1.31
CA PRO A 83 6.60 -17.44 -1.73
C PRO A 83 5.52 -18.21 -0.97
N ASN A 84 5.27 -17.85 0.29
CA ASN A 84 4.20 -18.43 1.13
C ASN A 84 2.79 -17.89 0.80
N ASN A 85 2.64 -17.21 -0.34
CA ASN A 85 1.39 -16.64 -0.81
C ASN A 85 0.82 -15.49 0.06
N ARG A 86 1.65 -14.85 0.89
CA ARG A 86 1.27 -13.62 1.60
C ARG A 86 1.60 -12.39 0.76
N CYS A 87 0.69 -11.41 0.74
CA CYS A 87 0.88 -10.17 0.00
C CYS A 87 0.97 -8.97 0.93
N TYR A 88 1.81 -8.02 0.52
CA TYR A 88 2.06 -6.79 1.27
C TYR A 88 2.04 -5.60 0.33
N LEU A 89 1.59 -4.48 0.85
CA LEU A 89 1.79 -3.16 0.28
C LEU A 89 2.98 -2.51 0.97
N VAL A 90 4.05 -2.29 0.22
CA VAL A 90 5.27 -1.64 0.70
C VAL A 90 5.25 -0.19 0.26
N THR A 91 5.31 0.72 1.23
CA THR A 91 5.44 2.16 0.95
C THR A 91 6.90 2.55 1.05
N VAL A 92 7.41 3.13 -0.03
CA VAL A 92 8.80 3.53 -0.21
C VAL A 92 8.84 5.02 -0.45
N VAL A 93 9.81 5.72 0.15
CA VAL A 93 10.06 7.13 -0.17
C VAL A 93 11.49 7.37 -0.60
N THR A 94 11.71 8.41 -1.41
CA THR A 94 13.04 8.89 -1.80
C THR A 94 13.51 9.95 -0.80
N THR A 95 14.55 9.65 -0.04
CA THR A 95 15.18 10.56 0.92
C THR A 95 16.67 10.65 0.64
N GLY A 96 17.19 11.85 0.35
CA GLY A 96 18.63 12.05 0.08
C GLY A 96 19.16 11.27 -1.13
N GLY A 97 18.32 11.06 -2.14
CA GLY A 97 18.67 10.28 -3.34
C GLY A 97 18.63 8.76 -3.16
N ARG A 98 18.13 8.26 -2.02
CA ARG A 98 17.98 6.83 -1.75
C ARG A 98 16.53 6.47 -1.49
N LEU A 99 16.13 5.29 -1.94
CA LEU A 99 14.83 4.71 -1.60
C LEU A 99 14.90 4.07 -0.22
N VAL A 100 13.88 4.31 0.60
CA VAL A 100 13.78 3.77 1.97
C VAL A 100 12.36 3.26 2.19
N ILE A 101 12.21 2.07 2.77
CA ILE A 101 10.91 1.54 3.18
C ILE A 101 10.44 2.31 4.42
N THR A 102 9.23 2.86 4.35
CA THR A 102 8.61 3.61 5.47
C THR A 102 7.47 2.84 6.12
N ALA A 103 6.79 1.99 5.37
CA ALA A 103 5.72 1.16 5.89
C ALA A 103 5.59 -0.15 5.11
N VAL A 104 5.17 -1.20 5.80
CA VAL A 104 4.81 -2.49 5.22
C VAL A 104 3.46 -2.89 5.79
N THR A 105 2.44 -2.98 4.94
CA THR A 105 1.07 -3.27 5.35
C THR A 105 0.61 -4.58 4.74
N PRO A 106 0.11 -5.55 5.52
CA PRO A 106 -0.47 -6.76 4.95
C PRO A 106 -1.71 -6.42 4.14
N ILE A 107 -1.86 -7.04 2.97
CA ILE A 107 -3.02 -6.86 2.08
C ILE A 107 -3.54 -8.21 1.60
N VAL A 108 -4.78 -8.21 1.11
CA VAL A 108 -5.31 -9.35 0.35
C VAL A 108 -4.54 -9.44 -0.97
N CYS A 109 -4.07 -10.64 -1.32
CA CYS A 109 -3.40 -10.85 -2.59
C CYS A 109 -4.35 -10.52 -3.75
N PRO A 110 -3.93 -9.66 -4.70
CA PRO A 110 -4.76 -9.35 -5.84
C PRO A 110 -4.95 -10.62 -6.69
N LEU A 111 -6.18 -10.87 -7.12
CA LEU A 111 -6.50 -11.98 -8.02
C LEU A 111 -5.80 -11.83 -9.38
N ARG A 112 -5.56 -10.58 -9.77
CA ARG A 112 -4.84 -10.20 -10.98
C ARG A 112 -3.91 -9.05 -10.62
N ALA A 113 -2.61 -9.28 -10.76
CA ALA A 113 -1.65 -8.20 -10.68
C ALA A 113 -1.72 -7.36 -11.98
N ALA A 114 -1.21 -6.12 -11.94
CA ALA A 114 -1.19 -5.29 -13.16
C ALA A 114 -0.31 -5.91 -14.26
N CYS A 115 0.65 -6.74 -13.82
CA CYS A 115 1.35 -7.75 -14.59
C CYS A 115 0.80 -9.15 -14.19
#